data_AF-A0A2A9E7W2-F1
#
_entry.id   AF-A0A2A9E7W2-F1
#
_cell.length_a   1.000
_cell.length_b   1.000
_cell.length_c   1.000
_cell.angle_alpha   90.00
_cell.angle_beta   90.00
_cell.angle_gamma   90.00
#
_symmetry.space_group_name_H-M   'P 1'
#
loop_
_entity.id
_entity.type
_entity.pdbx_description
1 polymer ?
#
loop_
_entity_poly.entity_id
_entity_poly.type
_entity_poly.pdbx_seq_one_letter_code
_entity_poly.pdbx_strand_id
1 'polypeptide(L)'
;MSAAEQANASEEQLEVLRSETVSFSDYEKAVLKTVECLRSAGIEVVNDQVSNTRGFPEIQYSYGAGSAGRTEAETDAISKECILTHSMFVESLYQETPVVQEAVDANFEPYREAVWECLDGNSVDVERDASRVEYEIKSTDLMVEGGVNCLVEAGYT
;
A
#
# COMPACT_ATOMS: atom_id res chain seq x y z
N MET A 1 4.15 -10.92 -23.23
CA MET A 1 4.96 -9.95 -22.47
C MET A 1 4.13 -9.46 -21.30
N SER A 2 4.64 -9.57 -20.07
CA SER A 2 3.95 -9.07 -18.88
C SER A 2 3.98 -7.53 -18.83
N ALA A 3 3.14 -6.90 -18.00
CA ALA A 3 3.19 -5.46 -17.78
C ALA A 3 4.54 -5.02 -17.18
N ALA A 4 5.16 -5.87 -16.35
CA ALA A 4 6.48 -5.64 -15.76
C ALA A 4 7.60 -5.60 -16.81
N GLU A 5 7.58 -6.51 -17.79
CA GLU A 5 8.56 -6.53 -18.90
C GLU A 5 8.46 -5.29 -19.80
N GLN A 6 7.28 -4.66 -19.88
CA GLN A 6 7.06 -3.44 -20.66
C GLN A 6 7.45 -2.16 -19.90
N ALA A 7 7.61 -2.25 -18.59
CA ALA A 7 7.78 -1.09 -17.71
C ALA A 7 9.22 -0.93 -17.17
N ASN A 8 10.21 -1.62 -17.76
CA ASN A 8 11.61 -1.63 -17.29
C ASN A 8 11.76 -2.10 -15.84
N ALA A 9 10.97 -3.09 -15.41
CA ALA A 9 11.21 -3.82 -14.16
C ALA A 9 12.63 -4.42 -14.15
N SER A 10 13.31 -4.38 -13.00
CA SER A 10 14.62 -5.01 -12.85
C SER A 10 14.55 -6.54 -13.02
N GLU A 11 15.68 -7.17 -13.37
CA GLU A 11 15.74 -8.63 -13.50
C GLU A 11 15.32 -9.33 -12.20
N GLU A 12 15.62 -8.72 -11.04
CA GLU A 12 15.25 -9.25 -9.74
C GLU A 12 13.74 -9.16 -9.47
N GLN A 13 13.06 -8.09 -9.91
CA GLN A 13 11.60 -8.07 -9.88
C GLN A 13 11.02 -9.16 -10.78
N LEU A 14 11.56 -9.33 -11.99
CA LEU A 14 11.09 -10.36 -12.92
C LEU A 14 11.31 -11.78 -12.38
N GLU A 15 12.39 -12.02 -11.64
CA GLU A 15 12.64 -13.30 -10.97
C GLU A 15 11.63 -13.57 -9.86
N VAL A 16 11.34 -12.57 -9.01
CA VAL A 16 10.31 -12.68 -7.97
C VAL A 16 8.92 -12.88 -8.59
N LEU A 17 8.58 -12.18 -9.67
CA LEU A 17 7.29 -12.33 -10.36
C LEU A 17 7.11 -13.68 -11.07
N ARG A 18 8.20 -14.42 -11.33
CA ARG A 18 8.11 -15.80 -11.84
C ARG A 18 7.78 -16.80 -10.75
N SER A 19 7.95 -16.43 -9.48
CA SER A 19 7.48 -17.24 -8.36
C SER A 19 5.96 -17.09 -8.21
N GLU A 20 5.28 -18.16 -7.80
CA GLU A 20 3.81 -18.14 -7.60
C GLU A 20 3.41 -17.30 -6.38
N THR A 21 4.35 -16.99 -5.48
CA THR A 21 4.11 -16.26 -4.22
C THR A 21 5.32 -15.42 -3.82
N VAL A 22 5.07 -14.18 -3.40
CA VAL A 22 6.11 -13.27 -2.89
C VAL A 22 6.21 -13.39 -1.38
N SER A 23 7.41 -13.66 -0.86
CA SER A 23 7.64 -13.64 0.59
C SER A 23 7.89 -12.23 1.10
N PHE A 24 7.75 -12.01 2.42
CA PHE A 24 8.13 -10.74 3.04
C PHE A 24 9.61 -10.41 2.78
N SER A 25 10.51 -11.41 2.73
CA SER A 25 11.93 -11.15 2.45
C SER A 25 12.17 -10.64 1.02
N ASP A 26 11.38 -11.11 0.05
CA ASP A 26 11.48 -10.64 -1.33
C ASP A 26 10.93 -9.22 -1.47
N TYR A 27 9.81 -8.95 -0.81
CA TYR A 27 9.24 -7.60 -0.65
C TYR A 27 10.26 -6.65 0.01
N GLU A 28 10.83 -7.03 1.15
CA GLU A 28 11.75 -6.21 1.94
C GLU A 28 12.98 -5.83 1.10
N LYS A 29 13.58 -6.82 0.41
CA LYS A 29 14.72 -6.57 -0.50
C LYS A 29 14.35 -5.61 -1.63
N ALA A 30 13.17 -5.76 -2.23
CA ALA A 30 12.73 -4.92 -3.32
C ALA A 30 12.55 -3.46 -2.87
N VAL A 31 11.88 -3.24 -1.73
CA VAL A 31 11.69 -1.90 -1.16
C VAL A 31 13.02 -1.28 -0.72
N LEU A 32 13.91 -2.03 -0.09
CA LEU A 32 15.23 -1.53 0.30
C LEU A 32 16.08 -1.10 -0.91
N LYS A 33 15.96 -1.77 -2.06
CA LYS A 33 16.58 -1.31 -3.32
C LYS A 33 15.99 0.01 -3.81
N THR A 34 14.68 0.20 -3.71
CA THR A 34 14.04 1.49 -4.00
C THR A 34 14.59 2.60 -3.10
N VAL A 35 14.68 2.34 -1.79
CA VAL A 35 15.24 3.28 -0.81
C VAL A 35 16.70 3.61 -1.11
N GLU A 36 17.51 2.62 -1.47
CA GLU A 36 18.91 2.81 -1.88
C GLU A 36 19.03 3.66 -3.15
N CYS A 37 18.17 3.42 -4.16
CA CYS A 37 18.11 4.21 -5.39
C CYS A 37 17.79 5.69 -5.10
N LEU A 38 16.76 5.95 -4.28
CA LEU A 38 16.38 7.30 -3.86
C LEU A 38 17.52 8.02 -3.13
N ARG A 39 18.13 7.34 -2.15
CA ARG A 39 19.26 7.89 -1.38
C ARG A 39 20.48 8.17 -2.25
N SER A 40 20.78 7.28 -3.20
CA SER A 40 21.88 7.45 -4.16
C SER A 40 21.65 8.64 -5.10
N ALA A 41 20.39 8.95 -5.40
CA ALA A 41 20.00 10.16 -6.10
C ALA A 41 20.03 11.43 -5.21
N GLY A 42 20.34 11.33 -3.92
CA GLY A 42 20.34 12.45 -2.99
C GLY A 42 18.93 12.89 -2.56
N ILE A 43 17.95 11.99 -2.63
CA ILE A 43 16.60 12.19 -2.11
C ILE A 43 16.58 11.64 -0.68
N GLU A 44 16.16 12.47 0.28
CA GLU A 44 16.01 12.05 1.66
C GLU A 44 14.82 11.10 1.81
N VAL A 45 15.05 9.97 2.47
CA VAL A 45 14.04 8.96 2.78
C VAL A 45 13.96 8.79 4.28
N VAL A 46 12.74 8.88 4.83
CA VAL A 46 12.42 8.73 6.25
C VAL A 46 11.45 7.59 6.48
N ASN A 47 11.36 7.17 7.74
CA ASN A 47 10.45 6.12 8.24
C ASN A 47 10.68 4.72 7.67
N ASP A 48 11.77 4.45 6.95
CA ASP A 48 12.10 3.21 6.21
C ASP A 48 12.37 1.96 7.07
N GLN A 49 11.63 1.79 8.15
CA GLN A 49 11.68 0.65 9.05
C GLN A 49 10.47 -0.26 8.82
N VAL A 50 10.61 -1.52 9.20
CA VAL A 50 9.49 -2.47 9.20
C VAL A 50 8.43 -2.01 10.19
N SER A 51 7.20 -1.94 9.71
CA SER A 51 5.98 -1.59 10.43
C SER A 51 4.99 -2.75 10.34
N ASN A 52 4.08 -2.83 11.32
CA ASN A 52 2.97 -3.79 11.33
C ASN A 52 1.61 -3.07 11.50
N THR A 53 1.54 -1.77 11.24
CA THR A 53 0.34 -0.94 11.51
C THR A 53 -0.90 -1.44 10.76
N ARG A 54 -0.72 -2.05 9.57
CA ARG A 54 -1.83 -2.60 8.76
C ARG A 54 -2.12 -4.08 9.02
N GLY A 55 -1.54 -4.66 10.08
CA GLY A 55 -1.71 -6.06 10.46
C GLY A 55 -0.71 -7.04 9.84
N PHE A 56 0.10 -6.59 8.87
CA PHE A 56 1.13 -7.38 8.21
C PHE A 56 2.45 -6.60 8.15
N PRO A 57 3.61 -7.28 8.03
CA PRO A 57 4.89 -6.60 7.98
C PRO A 57 5.07 -5.89 6.63
N GLU A 58 5.32 -4.60 6.68
CA GLU A 58 5.61 -3.74 5.52
C GLU A 58 6.71 -2.74 5.86
N ILE A 59 7.44 -2.23 4.86
CA ILE A 59 8.30 -1.07 5.04
C ILE A 59 7.48 0.14 4.62
N GLN A 60 7.07 0.95 5.60
CA GLN A 60 6.53 2.27 5.30
C GLN A 60 7.72 3.19 5.05
N TYR A 61 7.74 3.94 3.96
CA TYR A 61 8.77 4.96 3.76
C TYR A 61 8.15 6.19 3.14
N SER A 62 8.79 7.34 3.37
CA SER A 62 8.38 8.61 2.79
C SER A 62 9.60 9.35 2.29
N TYR A 63 9.43 10.11 1.22
CA TYR A 63 10.50 10.92 0.64
C TYR A 63 9.98 12.32 0.31
N GLY A 64 10.88 13.30 0.36
CA GLY A 64 10.54 14.68 0.07
C GLY A 64 10.12 14.89 -1.38
N ALA A 65 9.08 15.70 -1.61
CA ALA A 65 8.66 16.11 -2.95
C ALA A 65 9.73 16.94 -3.67
N GLY A 66 10.67 17.56 -2.94
CA GLY A 66 11.81 18.27 -3.48
C GLY A 66 13.14 17.73 -2.95
N SER A 67 14.18 17.80 -3.77
CA SER A 67 15.55 17.46 -3.41
C SER A 67 16.51 18.61 -3.76
N ALA A 68 17.62 18.72 -3.05
CA ALA A 68 18.56 19.82 -3.24
C ALA A 68 19.08 19.86 -4.68
N GLY A 69 18.97 21.03 -5.31
CA GLY A 69 19.42 21.23 -6.69
C GLY A 69 18.50 20.65 -7.77
N ARG A 70 17.27 20.22 -7.41
CA ARG A 70 16.24 19.76 -8.34
C ARG A 70 14.90 20.44 -8.11
N THR A 71 14.10 20.48 -9.16
CA THR A 71 12.67 20.80 -9.08
C THR A 71 11.89 19.62 -8.48
N GLU A 72 10.64 19.87 -8.07
CA GLU A 72 9.73 18.82 -7.62
C GLU A 72 9.44 17.80 -8.75
N ALA A 73 9.26 18.28 -9.98
CA ALA A 73 9.01 17.41 -11.14
C ALA A 73 10.20 16.47 -11.43
N GLU A 74 11.44 16.96 -11.29
CA GLU A 74 12.63 16.12 -11.45
C GLU A 74 12.77 15.11 -10.31
N THR A 75 12.45 15.52 -9.08
CA THR A 75 12.48 14.62 -7.91
C THR A 75 11.42 13.52 -8.04
N ASP A 76 10.21 13.86 -8.48
CA ASP A 76 9.12 12.93 -8.75
C ASP A 76 9.47 11.93 -9.88
N ALA A 77 10.05 12.41 -10.98
CA ALA A 77 10.46 11.54 -12.08
C ALA A 77 11.49 10.49 -11.64
N ILE A 78 12.52 10.90 -10.89
CA ILE A 78 13.53 9.99 -10.33
C ILE A 78 12.87 9.01 -9.35
N SER A 79 11.98 9.51 -8.49
CA SER A 79 11.33 8.67 -7.49
C SER A 79 10.46 7.59 -8.13
N LYS A 80 9.67 7.95 -9.14
CA LYS A 80 8.87 7.02 -9.94
C LYS A 80 9.73 5.99 -10.65
N GLU A 81 10.85 6.39 -11.21
CA GLU A 81 11.79 5.46 -11.85
C GLU A 81 12.34 4.45 -10.83
N CYS A 82 12.85 4.91 -9.67
CA CYS A 82 13.33 4.03 -8.61
C CYS A 82 12.25 3.02 -8.16
N ILE A 83 11.02 3.49 -7.90
CA ILE A 83 9.91 2.65 -7.47
C ILE A 83 9.55 1.63 -8.55
N LEU A 84 9.39 2.09 -9.79
CA LEU A 84 9.00 1.26 -10.93
C LEU A 84 10.01 0.14 -11.16
N THR A 85 11.30 0.48 -11.17
CA THR A 85 12.39 -0.45 -11.44
C THR A 85 12.60 -1.46 -10.31
N HIS A 86 12.41 -1.08 -9.06
CA HIS A 86 12.86 -1.90 -7.93
C HIS A 86 11.75 -2.53 -7.11
N SER A 87 10.64 -1.84 -6.81
CA SER A 87 9.66 -2.35 -5.86
C SER A 87 8.22 -2.45 -6.35
N MET A 88 7.76 -1.60 -7.28
CA MET A 88 6.33 -1.48 -7.66
C MET A 88 5.60 -2.81 -7.82
N PHE A 89 6.10 -3.72 -8.67
CA PHE A 89 5.40 -4.97 -8.96
C PHE A 89 5.48 -5.98 -7.82
N VAL A 90 6.60 -6.01 -7.09
CA VAL A 90 6.79 -6.89 -5.94
C VAL A 90 5.91 -6.44 -4.78
N GLU A 91 5.79 -5.13 -4.56
CA GLU A 91 4.89 -4.55 -3.55
C GLU A 91 3.42 -4.87 -3.85
N SER A 92 2.98 -4.70 -5.10
CA SER A 92 1.62 -5.07 -5.50
C SER A 92 1.33 -6.55 -5.28
N LEU A 93 2.23 -7.42 -5.75
CA LEU A 93 2.01 -8.86 -5.62
C LEU A 93 2.08 -9.34 -4.17
N TYR A 94 2.97 -8.77 -3.35
CA TYR A 94 3.03 -9.07 -1.92
C TYR A 94 1.73 -8.72 -1.21
N GLN A 95 1.18 -7.53 -1.49
CA GLN A 95 -0.10 -7.09 -0.90
C GLN A 95 -1.28 -7.97 -1.29
N GLU A 96 -1.24 -8.60 -2.46
CA GLU A 96 -2.28 -9.53 -2.94
C GLU A 96 -2.12 -10.97 -2.40
N THR A 97 -1.06 -11.26 -1.64
CA THR A 97 -0.87 -12.61 -1.08
C THR A 97 -1.98 -12.97 -0.08
N PRO A 98 -2.42 -14.25 0.00
CA PRO A 98 -3.44 -14.66 0.95
C PRO A 98 -3.11 -14.31 2.40
N VAL A 99 -1.84 -14.46 2.80
CA VAL A 99 -1.38 -14.16 4.17
C VAL A 99 -1.56 -12.67 4.49
N VAL A 100 -1.30 -11.77 3.54
CA VAL A 100 -1.51 -10.34 3.74
C VAL A 100 -3.01 -10.03 3.79
N GLN A 101 -3.82 -10.59 2.89
CA GLN A 101 -5.27 -10.37 2.91
C GLN A 101 -5.92 -10.85 4.22
N GLU A 102 -5.57 -12.04 4.69
CA GLU A 102 -6.02 -12.58 5.98
C GLU A 102 -5.60 -11.69 7.15
N ALA A 103 -4.37 -11.15 7.11
CA ALA A 103 -3.87 -10.26 8.16
C ALA A 103 -4.59 -8.90 8.17
N VAL A 104 -4.88 -8.34 6.99
CA VAL A 104 -5.65 -7.08 6.88
C VAL A 104 -7.09 -7.29 7.35
N ASP A 105 -7.72 -8.40 6.99
CA ASP A 105 -9.07 -8.74 7.45
C ASP A 105 -9.10 -8.92 8.98
N ALA A 106 -8.11 -9.62 9.55
CA ALA A 106 -7.98 -9.77 11.00
C ALA A 106 -7.72 -8.44 11.71
N ASN A 107 -6.99 -7.51 11.07
CA ASN A 107 -6.75 -6.17 11.59
C ASN A 107 -8.02 -5.29 11.56
N PHE A 108 -8.93 -5.52 10.61
CA PHE A 108 -10.21 -4.81 10.53
C PHE A 108 -11.24 -5.33 11.54
N GLU A 109 -11.19 -6.61 11.89
CA GLU A 109 -12.23 -7.27 12.71
C GLU A 109 -12.59 -6.54 14.01
N PRO A 110 -11.65 -5.97 14.80
CA PRO A 110 -11.98 -5.21 16.01
C PRO A 110 -12.82 -3.94 15.75
N TYR A 111 -12.79 -3.41 14.54
CA TYR A 111 -13.46 -2.18 14.13
C TYR A 111 -14.79 -2.43 13.42
N ARG A 112 -15.04 -3.67 12.97
CA ARG A 112 -16.21 -4.04 12.16
C ARG A 112 -17.52 -3.51 12.70
N GLU A 113 -17.81 -3.75 13.99
CA GLU A 113 -19.08 -3.36 14.58
C GLU A 113 -19.24 -1.82 14.57
N ALA A 114 -18.19 -1.08 14.91
CA ALA A 114 -18.24 0.38 14.92
C ALA A 114 -18.42 0.96 13.50
N VAL A 115 -17.77 0.37 12.50
CA VAL A 115 -17.95 0.77 11.10
C VAL A 115 -19.37 0.45 10.63
N TRP A 116 -19.89 -0.72 10.99
CA TRP A 116 -21.27 -1.11 10.69
C TRP A 116 -22.29 -0.14 11.33
N GLU A 117 -22.14 0.18 12.61
CA GLU A 117 -23.02 1.12 13.31
C GLU A 117 -23.00 2.52 12.66
N CYS A 118 -21.83 2.98 12.22
CA CYS A 118 -21.71 4.25 11.48
C CYS A 118 -22.44 4.20 10.12
N LEU A 119 -22.28 3.13 9.36
CA LEU A 119 -22.94 2.96 8.06
C LEU A 119 -24.46 2.87 8.21
N ASP A 120 -24.94 2.05 9.16
CA ASP A 120 -26.37 1.92 9.48
C ASP A 120 -26.96 3.27 9.96
N GLY A 121 -26.24 3.99 10.82
CA GLY A 121 -26.62 5.33 11.27
C GLY A 121 -26.73 6.37 10.14
N ASN A 122 -26.00 6.17 9.04
CA ASN A 122 -26.08 6.97 7.82
C ASN A 122 -27.00 6.38 6.76
N SER A 123 -27.83 5.38 7.11
CA SER A 123 -28.77 4.72 6.20
C SER A 123 -28.10 4.03 5.00
N VAL A 124 -26.85 3.59 5.16
CA VAL A 124 -26.11 2.80 4.18
C VAL A 124 -26.32 1.32 4.47
N ASP A 125 -26.94 0.60 3.53
CA ASP A 125 -27.21 -0.82 3.65
C ASP A 125 -25.94 -1.66 3.43
N VAL A 126 -25.57 -2.43 4.44
CA VAL A 126 -24.46 -3.40 4.45
C VAL A 126 -24.76 -4.54 5.43
N GLU A 127 -24.53 -5.78 5.00
CA GLU A 127 -24.69 -6.95 5.86
C GLU A 127 -23.64 -6.94 6.98
N ARG A 128 -24.02 -7.38 8.18
CA ARG A 128 -23.12 -7.36 9.36
C ARG A 128 -21.87 -8.22 9.14
N ASP A 129 -22.02 -9.34 8.45
CA ASP A 129 -20.96 -10.28 8.09
C ASP A 129 -20.38 -10.04 6.68
N ALA A 130 -20.68 -8.89 6.06
CA ALA A 130 -20.08 -8.49 4.79
C ALA A 130 -18.54 -8.48 4.85
N SER A 131 -17.91 -8.64 3.69
CA SER A 131 -16.45 -8.58 3.59
C SER A 131 -15.90 -7.20 4.00
N ARG A 132 -14.66 -7.13 4.51
CA ARG A 132 -13.98 -5.85 4.80
C ARG A 132 -14.03 -4.91 3.59
N VAL A 133 -13.79 -5.45 2.39
CA VAL A 133 -13.78 -4.67 1.14
C VAL A 133 -15.14 -4.01 0.88
N GLU A 134 -16.24 -4.69 1.20
CA GLU A 134 -17.57 -4.11 1.07
C GLU A 134 -17.78 -2.94 2.04
N TYR A 135 -17.36 -3.08 3.30
CA TYR A 135 -17.35 -1.97 4.26
C TYR A 135 -16.53 -0.77 3.77
N GLU A 136 -15.35 -1.02 3.20
CA GLU A 136 -14.48 0.03 2.67
C GLU A 136 -15.10 0.77 1.47
N ILE A 137 -15.71 0.03 0.55
CA ILE A 137 -16.43 0.60 -0.60
C ILE A 137 -17.58 1.47 -0.12
N LYS A 138 -18.45 0.94 0.76
CA LYS A 138 -19.61 1.65 1.29
C LYS A 138 -19.22 2.92 2.05
N SER A 139 -18.16 2.85 2.85
CA SER A 139 -17.63 4.02 3.57
C SER A 139 -17.04 5.06 2.62
N THR A 140 -16.39 4.64 1.53
CA THR A 140 -15.83 5.55 0.52
C THR A 140 -16.95 6.24 -0.26
N ASP A 141 -17.97 5.50 -0.67
CA ASP A 141 -19.14 6.05 -1.37
C ASP A 141 -19.85 7.09 -0.48
N LEU A 142 -20.07 6.76 0.80
CA LEU A 142 -20.64 7.69 1.78
C LEU A 142 -19.77 8.94 1.98
N MET A 143 -18.44 8.81 1.99
CA MET A 143 -17.54 9.96 2.07
C MET A 143 -17.70 10.87 0.85
N VAL A 144 -17.77 10.30 -0.35
CA VAL A 144 -17.92 11.07 -1.60
C VAL A 144 -19.26 11.79 -1.66
N GLU A 145 -20.34 11.15 -1.21
CA GLU A 145 -21.69 11.70 -1.30
C GLU A 145 -22.07 12.62 -0.14
N GLY A 146 -21.63 12.28 1.08
CA GLY A 146 -22.08 12.89 2.34
C GLY A 146 -20.96 13.43 3.23
N GLY A 147 -19.69 13.19 2.89
CA GLY A 147 -18.53 13.69 3.65
C GLY A 147 -18.22 12.91 4.93
N VAL A 148 -18.88 11.78 5.18
CA VAL A 148 -18.66 10.92 6.36
C VAL A 148 -17.76 9.75 5.98
N ASN A 149 -16.69 9.52 6.74
CA ASN A 149 -15.81 8.37 6.57
C ASN A 149 -15.89 7.47 7.81
N CYS A 150 -16.71 6.42 7.73
CA CYS A 150 -16.94 5.49 8.83
C CYS A 150 -15.69 4.69 9.24
N LEU A 151 -14.71 4.50 8.35
CA LEU A 151 -13.43 3.88 8.71
C LEU A 151 -12.62 4.78 9.65
N VAL A 152 -12.62 6.10 9.40
CA VAL A 152 -11.93 7.08 10.25
C VAL A 152 -12.67 7.28 11.57
N GLU A 153 -14.01 7.35 11.55
CA GLU A 153 -14.81 7.49 12.77
C GLU A 153 -14.64 6.28 13.71
N ALA A 154 -14.50 5.08 13.16
CA ALA A 154 -14.21 3.88 13.92
C ALA A 154 -12.74 3.79 14.40
N GLY A 155 -11.85 4.65 13.91
CA GLY A 155 -10.43 4.66 14.26
C GLY A 155 -9.60 3.57 13.56
N TYR A 156 -10.06 3.05 12.41
CA TYR A 156 -9.34 2.04 11.64
C TYR A 156 -8.19 2.62 10.80
N THR A 157 -8.34 3.85 10.26
CA THR A 157 -7.37 4.52 9.36
C THR A 157 -7.05 5.94 9.79
#